data_AF-A0A820R0W6-F1
#
_entry.id   AF-A0A820R0W6-F1
#
_cell.length_a   1.000
_cell.length_b   1.000
_cell.length_c   1.000
_cell.angle_alpha   90.00
_cell.angle_beta   90.00
_cell.angle_gamma   90.00
#
_symmetry.space_group_name_H-M   'P 1'
#
loop_
_entity.id
_entity.type
_entity.pdbx_description
1 polymer ?
#
loop_
_entity_poly.entity_id
_entity_poly.type
_entity_poly.pdbx_seq_one_letter_code
_entity_poly.pdbx_strand_id
1 'polypeptide(L)'
;MIQFNCDGSLSTTKKWTIKNCTSIKCSFDIILNEKVMTTFNELYIPSRTLDYGVYQLTLTVTMIDSPNLKSSSSVYVRITATGITANLVQLGT
;
A
#
# COMPACT_ATOMS: atom_id res chain seq x y z
N MET A 1 -1.33 14.36 -4.97
CA MET A 1 -1.47 15.05 -3.68
C MET A 1 -2.93 14.94 -3.25
N ILE A 2 -3.22 14.50 -2.02
CA ILE A 2 -4.60 14.43 -1.51
C ILE A 2 -4.87 15.71 -0.71
N GLN A 3 -5.96 16.41 -1.02
CA GLN A 3 -6.34 17.68 -0.39
C GLN A 3 -7.70 17.56 0.28
N PHE A 4 -7.80 18.04 1.51
CA PHE A 4 -9.05 18.19 2.26
C PHE A 4 -9.23 19.67 2.58
N ASN A 5 -10.47 20.16 2.45
CA ASN A 5 -10.81 21.52 2.80
C ASN A 5 -11.73 21.46 4.03
N CYS A 6 -11.22 21.80 5.22
CA CYS A 6 -11.98 21.75 6.47
C CYS A 6 -11.69 22.97 7.36
N ASP A 7 -12.69 23.39 8.12
CA ASP A 7 -12.66 24.62 8.94
C ASP A 7 -12.16 24.38 10.39
N GLY A 8 -11.71 23.16 10.73
CA GLY A 8 -11.32 22.76 12.10
C GLY A 8 -10.07 21.87 12.15
N SER A 9 -9.64 21.51 13.38
CA SER A 9 -8.48 20.62 13.63
C SER A 9 -8.53 19.36 12.76
N LEU A 10 -7.50 19.16 11.94
CA LEU A 10 -7.44 18.15 10.89
C LEU A 10 -6.85 16.84 11.41
N SER A 11 -7.60 16.10 12.22
CA SER A 11 -7.22 14.73 12.51
C SER A 11 -7.69 13.79 11.40
N THR A 12 -6.78 12.98 10.86
CA THR A 12 -7.07 12.06 9.74
C THR A 12 -6.55 10.67 10.02
N THR A 13 -7.32 9.66 9.64
CA THR A 13 -6.90 8.27 9.58
C THR A 13 -6.55 7.90 8.15
N LYS A 14 -5.47 7.13 7.99
CA LYS A 14 -4.97 6.68 6.68
C LYS A 14 -5.10 5.17 6.59
N LYS A 15 -5.55 4.68 5.44
CA LYS A 15 -5.67 3.26 5.14
C LYS A 15 -5.13 2.98 3.76
N TRP A 16 -4.21 2.02 3.67
CA TRP A 16 -3.73 1.49 2.40
C TRP A 16 -4.49 0.21 2.03
N THR A 17 -4.80 0.07 0.74
CA THR A 17 -5.34 -1.15 0.13
C THR A 17 -4.47 -1.53 -1.05
N ILE A 18 -4.09 -2.80 -1.15
CA ILE A 18 -3.32 -3.33 -2.28
C ILE A 18 -4.16 -4.37 -3.01
N LYS A 19 -4.28 -4.23 -4.33
CA LYS A 19 -4.95 -5.21 -5.19
C LYS A 19 -3.94 -5.78 -6.17
N ASN A 20 -3.92 -7.10 -6.32
CA ASN A 20 -3.17 -7.72 -7.41
C ASN A 20 -3.95 -7.50 -8.71
N CYS A 21 -3.29 -6.88 -9.68
CA CYS A 21 -3.82 -6.60 -11.00
C CYS A 21 -3.08 -7.41 -12.05
N THR A 22 -3.84 -8.12 -12.87
CA THR A 22 -3.37 -8.63 -14.15
C THR A 22 -3.60 -7.56 -15.22
N SER A 23 -3.01 -7.73 -16.41
CA SER A 23 -3.16 -6.81 -17.55
C SER A 23 -4.62 -6.52 -17.96
N ILE A 24 -5.58 -7.33 -17.50
CA ILE A 24 -6.99 -7.24 -17.92
C ILE A 24 -7.94 -7.10 -16.72
N LYS A 25 -7.59 -7.57 -15.51
CA LYS A 25 -8.45 -7.50 -14.32
C LYS A 25 -7.66 -7.35 -13.02
N CYS A 26 -8.12 -6.47 -12.13
CA CYS A 26 -7.71 -6.47 -10.74
C CYS A 26 -8.51 -7.53 -9.97
N SER A 27 -7.79 -8.53 -9.45
CA SER A 27 -8.32 -9.57 -8.55
C SER A 27 -8.57 -8.99 -7.15
N PHE A 28 -9.19 -9.81 -6.30
CA PHE A 28 -9.59 -9.54 -4.92
C PHE A 28 -8.58 -8.68 -4.13
N ASP A 29 -9.13 -7.84 -3.25
CA ASP A 29 -8.36 -7.10 -2.26
C ASP A 29 -7.39 -8.06 -1.56
N ILE A 30 -6.08 -7.82 -1.75
CA ILE A 30 -5.11 -8.31 -0.77
C ILE A 30 -5.32 -7.37 0.40
N ILE A 31 -6.26 -7.74 1.27
CA ILE A 31 -6.33 -7.16 2.60
C ILE A 31 -5.01 -7.58 3.23
N LEU A 32 -4.05 -6.66 3.29
CA LEU A 32 -2.87 -6.92 4.08
C LEU A 32 -3.37 -7.16 5.49
N ASN A 33 -3.07 -8.35 6.01
CA ASN A 33 -3.22 -8.64 7.43
C ASN A 33 -2.69 -7.44 8.23
N GLU A 34 -3.29 -7.18 9.39
CA GLU A 34 -3.02 -6.05 10.28
C GLU A 34 -1.51 -5.79 10.56
N LYS A 35 -0.63 -6.76 10.27
CA LYS A 35 0.83 -6.61 10.20
C LYS A 35 1.36 -5.56 9.22
N VAL A 36 0.56 -5.04 8.28
CA VAL A 36 0.96 -3.93 7.37
C VAL A 36 0.12 -2.67 7.59
N MET A 37 -0.62 -2.59 8.70
CA MET A 37 -1.15 -1.31 9.17
C MET A 37 0.00 -0.46 9.67
N THR A 38 0.49 0.44 8.83
CA THR A 38 1.45 1.46 9.26
C THR A 38 0.66 2.64 9.86
N THR A 39 1.16 3.18 10.96
CA THR A 39 0.69 4.43 11.56
C THR A 39 1.28 5.67 10.86
N PHE A 40 2.05 5.46 9.79
CA PHE A 40 2.86 6.48 9.14
C PHE A 40 2.29 6.89 7.78
N ASN A 41 2.78 7.99 7.22
CA ASN A 41 2.46 8.45 5.86
C ASN A 41 2.93 7.46 4.78
N GLU A 42 3.77 6.51 5.15
CA GLU A 42 4.49 5.60 4.27
C GLU A 42 3.91 4.20 4.32
N LEU A 43 3.88 3.56 3.15
CA LEU A 43 3.51 2.15 3.02
C LEU A 43 4.77 1.29 3.11
N TYR A 44 4.93 0.56 4.21
CA TYR A 44 6.01 -0.40 4.38
C TYR A 44 5.54 -1.81 4.02
N ILE A 45 6.15 -2.41 2.99
CA ILE A 45 5.85 -3.78 2.56
C ILE A 45 7.09 -4.64 2.82
N PRO A 46 7.04 -5.62 3.73
CA PRO A 46 8.17 -6.50 3.98
C PRO A 46 8.60 -7.24 2.71
N SER A 47 9.89 -7.58 2.63
CA SER A 47 10.43 -8.34 1.50
C SER A 47 9.68 -9.68 1.33
N ARG A 48 9.50 -10.11 0.07
CA ARG A 48 8.79 -11.35 -0.30
C ARG A 48 7.32 -11.44 0.16
N THR A 49 6.70 -10.33 0.60
CA THR A 49 5.26 -10.31 0.93
C THR A 49 4.38 -10.38 -0.31
N LEU A 50 4.83 -9.78 -1.41
CA LEU A 50 4.13 -9.74 -2.68
C LEU A 50 4.94 -10.50 -3.73
N ASP A 51 4.26 -11.34 -4.50
CA ASP A 51 4.83 -12.02 -5.67
C ASP A 51 5.15 -11.03 -6.80
N TYR A 52 5.82 -11.53 -7.84
CA TYR A 52 6.00 -10.75 -9.06
C TYR A 52 4.66 -10.54 -9.76
N GLY A 53 4.37 -9.30 -10.16
CA GLY A 53 3.06 -8.94 -10.70
C GLY A 53 2.84 -7.43 -10.80
N VAL A 54 1.65 -7.03 -11.20
CA VAL A 54 1.20 -5.63 -11.17
C VAL A 54 0.25 -5.47 -10.00
N TYR A 55 0.37 -4.37 -9.27
CA TYR A 55 -0.43 -4.09 -8.10
C TYR A 55 -1.00 -2.67 -8.18
N GLN A 56 -2.27 -2.52 -7.81
CA GLN A 56 -2.87 -1.22 -7.56
C GLN A 56 -2.80 -0.93 -6.06
N LEU A 57 -2.09 0.15 -5.71
CA LEU A 57 -1.96 0.63 -4.35
C LEU A 57 -2.90 1.83 -4.20
N THR A 58 -3.84 1.75 -3.27
CA THR A 58 -4.82 2.82 -2.99
C THR A 58 -4.61 3.35 -1.58
N LEU A 59 -4.33 4.64 -1.44
CA LEU A 59 -4.39 5.34 -0.16
C LEU A 59 -5.78 5.94 -0.02
N THR A 60 -6.48 5.60 1.06
CA THR A 60 -7.71 6.27 1.50
C THR A 60 -7.41 7.05 2.76
N VAL A 61 -7.72 8.33 2.75
CA VAL A 61 -7.64 9.21 3.92
C VAL A 61 -9.07 9.53 4.35
N THR A 62 -9.34 9.43 5.64
CA THR A 62 -10.66 9.71 6.25
C THR A 62 -10.47 10.72 7.36
N MET A 63 -11.30 11.76 7.40
CA MET A 63 -11.30 12.70 8.53
C MET A 63 -11.91 12.02 9.75
N ILE A 64 -11.28 12.14 10.93
CA ILE A 64 -11.76 11.47 12.15
C ILE A 64 -13.09 12.10 12.61
N ASP A 65 -13.16 13.43 12.64
CA ASP A 65 -14.32 14.17 13.12
C ASP A 65 -15.47 14.20 12.10
N SER A 66 -15.21 13.81 10.85
CA SER A 66 -16.20 13.64 9.80
C SER A 66 -15.90 12.38 8.98
N PRO A 67 -16.29 11.19 9.47
CA PRO A 67 -15.95 9.92 8.82
C PRO A 67 -16.50 9.78 7.39
N ASN A 68 -17.49 10.59 7.01
CA ASN A 68 -18.04 10.63 5.66
C ASN A 68 -17.13 11.40 4.68
N LEU A 69 -16.27 12.29 5.19
CA LEU A 69 -15.32 13.03 4.38
C LEU A 69 -14.07 12.18 4.14
N LYS A 70 -14.02 11.57 2.95
CA LYS A 70 -12.93 10.70 2.51
C LYS A 70 -12.39 11.17 1.17
N SER A 71 -11.10 10.95 0.98
CA SER A 71 -10.45 11.10 -0.32
C SER A 71 -9.52 9.93 -0.53
N SER A 72 -9.44 9.47 -1.77
CA SER A 72 -8.56 8.37 -2.15
C SER A 72 -7.71 8.70 -3.38
N SER A 73 -6.56 8.07 -3.47
CA SER A 73 -5.68 8.15 -4.63
C SER A 73 -5.07 6.78 -4.88
N SER A 74 -4.89 6.43 -6.16
CA SER A 74 -4.34 5.14 -6.59
C SER A 74 -3.08 5.30 -7.43
N VAL A 75 -2.19 4.33 -7.34
CA VAL A 75 -1.02 4.16 -8.22
C VAL A 75 -0.85 2.70 -8.60
N TYR A 76 -0.32 2.44 -9.79
CA TYR A 76 0.02 1.09 -10.24
C TYR A 76 1.54 0.87 -10.16
N VAL A 77 1.94 -0.23 -9.56
CA VAL A 77 3.35 -0.63 -9.41
C VAL A 77 3.53 -2.02 -9.99
N ARG A 78 4.64 -2.26 -10.69
CA ARG A 78 5.01 -3.57 -11.22
C ARG A 78 6.24 -4.08 -10.47
N ILE A 79 6.14 -5.28 -9.89
CA ILE A 79 7.25 -5.99 -9.27
C ILE A 79 7.82 -6.96 -10.31
N THR A 80 9.08 -6.76 -10.68
CA THR A 80 9.80 -7.60 -11.65
C THR A 80 11.04 -8.21 -11.02
N ALA A 81 11.42 -9.42 -11.46
CA ALA A 81 12.72 -9.98 -11.13
C ALA A 81 13.83 -9.15 -11.79
N THR A 82 14.87 -8.80 -11.02
CA THR A 82 16.00 -7.99 -11.51
C THR A 82 17.08 -8.83 -12.20
N GLY A 83 16.91 -10.15 -12.29
CA GLY A 83 17.91 -11.07 -12.85
C GLY A 83 19.18 -11.23 -12.01
N ILE A 84 19.30 -10.48 -10.90
CA ILE A 84 20.44 -10.53 -9.98
C ILE A 84 20.26 -11.72 -9.05
N THR A 85 21.15 -12.71 -9.16
CA THR A 85 21.27 -13.80 -8.19
C THR A 85 22.08 -13.31 -7.01
N ALA A 86 21.44 -13.12 -5.85
CA ALA A 86 22.16 -12.79 -4.63
C ALA A 86 23.01 -14.00 -4.20
N ASN A 87 24.34 -13.88 -4.29
CA ASN A 87 25.27 -14.85 -3.71
C ASN A 87 25.30 -14.60 -2.19
N LEU A 88 24.26 -15.09 -1.51
CA LEU A 88 24.23 -15.10 -0.05
C LEU A 88 25.23 -16.16 0.40
N VAL A 89 26.46 -15.72 0.70
CA VAL A 89 27.43 -16.56 1.40
C VAL A 89 26.80 -16.95 2.73
N GLN A 90 26.60 -18.25 2.94
CA GLN A 90 26.20 -18.78 4.22
C GLN A 90 27.33 -18.48 5.21
N LEU A 91 27.16 -17.45 6.04
CA LEU A 91 28.03 -17.24 7.19
C LEU A 91 27.80 -18.46 8.10
N GLY A 92 28.83 -19.29 8.19
CA GLY A 92 28.78 -20.61 8.80
C GLY A 92 28.26 -20.60 10.24
N THR A 93 27.64 -21.71 10.61
CA THR A 93 27.41 -22.11 12.02
C THR A 93 28.62 -22.85 12.55
#